data_AF-A0A919T652-F1
#
_entry.id   AF-A0A919T652-F1
#
_cell.length_a   1.000
_cell.length_b   1.000
_cell.length_c   1.000
_cell.angle_alpha   90.00
_cell.angle_beta   90.00
_cell.angle_gamma   90.00
#
_symmetry.space_group_name_H-M   'P 1'
#
loop_
_entity.id
_entity.type
_entity.pdbx_description
1 polymer ?
#
loop_
_entity_poly.entity_id
_entity_poly.type
_entity_poly.pdbx_seq_one_letter_code
_entity_poly.pdbx_strand_id
1 'polypeptide(L)'
;MVAVVALGAAATLLVVRDPLLLPGKHEVTVYGLNDDISTEVDEAPGLLGRVLGMCDADSYYAEQDGRKRCLVLNGPLGDIEVSRKDGKVVIAAAEVTKLRSMATQDTGSPSPTTTLVLMSGKPAALVPVTDLVEGQPAKIAAL
;
A
#
# COMPACT_ATOMS: atom_id res chain seq x y z
N MET A 1 40.88 33.68 5.79
CA MET A 1 40.63 34.26 4.45
C MET A 1 41.09 33.21 3.45
N VAL A 2 40.29 32.60 2.58
CA VAL A 2 39.00 32.91 1.96
C VAL A 2 38.27 31.58 1.70
N ALA A 3 36.94 31.56 1.91
CA ALA A 3 36.03 30.48 1.56
C ALA A 3 35.61 30.56 0.07
N VAL A 4 35.09 29.46 -0.49
CA VAL A 4 34.04 29.30 -1.54
C VAL A 4 34.22 27.89 -2.15
N VAL A 5 33.46 26.85 -1.76
CA VAL A 5 32.08 26.46 -2.11
C VAL A 5 31.89 26.06 -3.59
N ALA A 6 31.58 24.77 -3.81
CA ALA A 6 30.76 24.14 -4.86
C ALA A 6 31.27 22.69 -5.08
N LEU A 7 30.52 21.59 -5.17
CA LEU A 7 29.10 21.26 -5.30
C LEU A 7 28.89 19.99 -4.43
N GLY A 8 27.85 19.83 -3.62
CA GLY A 8 26.46 20.14 -3.94
C GLY A 8 25.78 19.03 -4.75
N ALA A 9 26.19 17.76 -4.62
CA ALA A 9 25.48 16.63 -5.23
C ALA A 9 24.70 15.84 -4.16
N ALA A 10 23.52 16.38 -3.82
CA ALA A 10 22.29 15.62 -3.61
C ALA A 10 22.29 14.42 -2.64
N ALA A 11 22.88 14.57 -1.45
CA ALA A 11 22.56 13.69 -0.30
C ALA A 11 21.24 14.07 0.40
N THR A 12 20.48 15.01 -0.17
CA THR A 12 19.22 15.53 0.36
C THR A 12 18.08 15.20 -0.58
N LEU A 13 17.56 13.96 -0.51
CA LEU A 13 16.19 13.57 -0.91
C LEU A 13 15.95 12.08 -0.58
N LEU A 14 16.23 11.66 0.65
CA LEU A 14 15.53 10.51 1.27
C LEU A 14 14.09 10.91 1.63
N VAL A 15 13.39 11.57 0.70
CA VAL A 15 11.95 11.48 0.66
C VAL A 15 11.75 10.14 -0.01
N VAL A 16 11.39 9.13 0.77
CA VAL A 16 10.84 7.87 0.27
C VAL A 16 9.58 8.26 -0.49
N ARG A 17 9.74 8.74 -1.72
CA ARG A 17 8.65 8.93 -2.65
C ARG A 17 8.24 7.53 -2.97
N ASP A 18 7.14 7.11 -2.35
CA ASP A 18 6.36 5.94 -2.71
C ASP A 18 6.55 5.68 -4.21
N PRO A 19 7.23 4.59 -4.61
CA PRO A 19 7.63 4.37 -6.00
C PRO A 19 6.40 4.24 -6.89
N LEU A 20 5.25 3.86 -6.33
CA LEU A 20 3.97 3.96 -7.01
C LEU A 20 3.52 5.39 -7.26
N LEU A 21 4.26 6.46 -6.96
CA LEU A 21 3.93 7.81 -7.46
C LEU A 21 4.41 8.01 -8.90
N LEU A 22 5.27 7.14 -9.41
CA LEU A 22 5.81 7.23 -10.77
C LEU A 22 5.10 6.24 -11.69
N PRO A 23 4.85 6.60 -12.96
CA PRO A 23 4.38 5.64 -13.95
C PRO A 23 5.44 4.55 -14.17
N GLY A 24 5.01 3.31 -14.38
CA GLY A 24 5.92 2.18 -14.59
C GLY A 24 5.54 0.96 -13.75
N LYS A 25 6.41 -0.04 -13.78
CA LYS A 25 6.31 -1.27 -12.98
C LYS A 25 7.05 -1.09 -11.66
N HIS A 26 6.44 -1.55 -10.58
CA HIS A 26 6.94 -1.42 -9.22
C HIS A 26 6.63 -2.69 -8.45
N GLU A 27 7.59 -3.09 -7.63
CA GLU A 27 7.40 -4.16 -6.67
C GLU A 27 6.70 -3.62 -5.42
N VAL A 28 5.69 -4.33 -4.94
CA VAL A 28 4.93 -3.97 -3.75
C VAL A 28 4.74 -5.19 -2.88
N THR A 29 4.77 -4.97 -1.57
CA THR A 29 4.52 -6.01 -0.58
C THR A 29 3.03 -6.11 -0.29
N VAL A 30 2.53 -7.33 -0.23
CA VAL A 30 1.12 -7.64 -0.01
C VAL A 30 0.90 -8.03 1.44
N TYR A 31 -0.14 -7.45 2.04
CA TYR A 31 -0.63 -7.80 3.36
C TYR A 31 -2.13 -8.14 3.29
N GLY A 32 -2.61 -8.94 4.23
CA GLY A 32 -4.04 -9.07 4.49
C GLY A 32 -4.53 -7.92 5.36
N LEU A 33 -5.73 -7.40 5.09
CA LEU A 33 -6.38 -6.48 6.02
C LEU A 33 -7.01 -7.28 7.16
N ASN A 34 -6.75 -6.86 8.40
CA ASN A 34 -7.44 -7.40 9.56
C ASN A 34 -8.71 -6.56 9.82
N ASP A 35 -9.81 -6.93 9.18
CA ASP A 35 -11.06 -6.17 9.25
C ASP A 35 -11.65 -6.12 10.67
N ASP A 36 -11.38 -7.11 11.53
CA ASP A 36 -11.93 -7.20 12.89
C ASP A 36 -11.41 -6.11 13.83
N ILE A 37 -10.21 -5.59 13.56
CA ILE A 37 -9.54 -4.57 14.39
C ILE A 37 -9.19 -3.29 13.62
N SER A 38 -9.39 -3.28 12.30
CA SER A 38 -9.28 -2.07 11.49
C SER A 38 -10.51 -1.19 11.71
N THR A 39 -10.32 0.12 11.85
CA THR A 39 -11.38 1.05 12.25
C THR A 39 -11.56 2.18 11.24
N GLU A 40 -12.79 2.68 11.11
CA GLU A 40 -13.04 3.97 10.44
C GLU A 40 -12.75 5.11 11.42
N VAL A 41 -12.26 6.23 10.89
CA VAL A 41 -11.93 7.43 11.68
C VAL A 41 -12.50 8.68 11.03
N ASP A 42 -12.88 9.67 11.84
CA ASP A 42 -13.43 10.93 11.32
C ASP A 42 -12.34 11.86 10.79
N GLU A 43 -11.16 11.82 11.42
CA GLU A 43 -10.05 12.72 11.13
C GLU A 43 -8.80 11.96 10.70
N ALA A 44 -8.09 12.53 9.74
CA ALA A 44 -6.77 12.04 9.40
C ALA A 44 -5.81 12.32 10.57
N PRO A 45 -4.78 11.50 10.77
CA PRO A 45 -3.84 11.69 11.87
C PRO A 45 -3.22 13.09 11.85
N GLY A 46 -2.66 13.51 12.99
CA GLY A 46 -1.95 14.78 13.10
C GLY A 46 -0.77 14.89 12.12
N LEU A 47 -0.15 16.06 12.02
CA LEU A 47 0.88 16.36 11.02
C LEU A 47 2.00 15.30 10.94
N LEU A 48 2.44 14.77 12.08
CA LEU A 48 3.46 13.72 12.15
C LEU A 48 2.95 12.35 11.66
N GLY A 49 1.72 11.96 12.02
CA GLY A 49 1.12 10.70 11.55
C GLY A 49 0.77 10.72 10.07
N ARG A 50 0.45 11.89 9.48
CA ARG A 50 0.28 12.03 8.02
C ARG A 50 1.58 11.85 7.25
N VAL A 51 2.70 12.30 7.80
CA VAL A 51 4.01 12.13 7.16
C VAL A 51 4.44 10.67 7.15
N LEU A 52 4.12 9.93 8.22
CA LEU A 52 4.43 8.50 8.32
C LEU A 52 3.36 7.59 7.71
N GLY A 53 2.15 8.11 7.47
CA GLY A 53 1.01 7.32 6.99
C GLY A 53 0.48 6.34 8.05
N MET A 54 0.64 6.67 9.34
CA MET A 54 0.30 5.81 10.46
C MET A 54 -0.76 6.47 11.35
N CYS A 55 -1.71 5.66 11.84
CA CYS A 55 -2.67 6.10 12.84
C CYS A 55 -2.11 5.96 14.26
N ASP A 56 -1.43 4.85 14.53
CA ASP A 56 -0.68 4.59 15.77
C ASP A 56 0.60 3.80 15.45
N ALA A 57 1.19 3.08 16.42
CA ALA A 57 2.42 2.32 16.22
C ALA A 57 2.27 1.11 15.27
N ASP A 58 1.07 0.54 15.16
CA ASP A 58 0.83 -0.75 14.48
C ASP A 58 -0.26 -0.67 13.40
N SER A 59 -0.83 0.52 13.17
CA SER A 59 -1.89 0.75 12.19
C SER A 59 -1.56 1.87 11.20
N TYR A 60 -1.98 1.65 9.95
CA TYR A 60 -1.71 2.54 8.84
C TYR A 60 -2.95 3.35 8.46
N TYR A 61 -2.77 4.63 8.20
CA TYR A 61 -3.84 5.47 7.69
C TYR A 61 -4.03 5.26 6.19
N ALA A 62 -5.29 5.08 5.77
CA ALA A 62 -5.68 5.08 4.38
C ALA A 62 -6.98 5.86 4.17
N GLU A 63 -7.11 6.49 3.01
CA GLU A 63 -8.33 7.18 2.60
C GLU A 63 -8.76 6.69 1.23
N GLN A 64 -9.97 6.13 1.13
CA GLN A 64 -10.53 5.62 -0.12
C GLN A 64 -11.99 6.04 -0.23
N ASP A 65 -12.35 6.65 -1.37
CA ASP A 65 -13.73 7.12 -1.65
C ASP A 65 -14.30 8.03 -0.53
N GLY A 66 -13.45 8.88 0.05
CA GLY A 66 -13.81 9.80 1.14
C GLY A 66 -13.95 9.14 2.51
N ARG A 67 -13.75 7.83 2.63
CA ARG A 67 -13.71 7.11 3.91
C ARG A 67 -12.28 7.01 4.40
N LYS A 68 -12.07 7.40 5.66
CA LYS A 68 -10.76 7.37 6.31
C LYS A 68 -10.71 6.18 7.25
N ARG A 69 -9.64 5.39 7.20
CA ARG A 69 -9.50 4.16 7.97
C ARG A 69 -8.11 4.04 8.57
N CYS A 70 -8.05 3.41 9.73
CA CYS A 70 -6.83 2.89 10.34
C CYS A 70 -6.79 1.38 10.11
N LEU A 71 -5.87 0.96 9.27
CA LEU A 71 -5.71 -0.39 8.79
C LEU A 71 -4.71 -1.13 9.66
N VAL A 72 -5.14 -2.24 10.24
CA VAL A 72 -4.22 -3.20 10.84
C VAL A 72 -3.98 -4.32 9.84
N LEU A 73 -2.72 -4.66 9.64
CA LEU A 73 -2.29 -5.56 8.58
C LEU A 73 -1.87 -6.92 9.16
N ASN A 74 -2.22 -8.00 8.48
CA ASN A 74 -1.70 -9.35 8.73
C ASN A 74 -0.71 -9.73 7.63
N GLY A 75 0.51 -10.12 7.98
CA GLY A 75 1.55 -10.44 6.99
C GLY A 75 2.92 -9.87 7.35
N PRO A 76 3.89 -9.87 6.41
CA PRO A 76 3.75 -9.88 4.95
C PRO A 76 3.36 -11.24 4.36
N LEU A 77 2.60 -11.22 3.26
CA LEU A 77 2.16 -12.42 2.51
C LEU A 77 3.05 -12.71 1.30
N GLY A 78 3.86 -11.73 0.90
CA GLY A 78 4.81 -11.81 -0.21
C GLY A 78 4.76 -10.55 -1.08
N ASP A 79 5.55 -10.55 -2.15
CA ASP A 79 5.68 -9.41 -3.05
C ASP A 79 5.07 -9.72 -4.43
N ILE A 80 4.56 -8.68 -5.08
CA ILE A 80 4.05 -8.75 -6.45
C ILE A 80 4.55 -7.57 -7.28
N GLU A 81 4.56 -7.75 -8.60
CA GLU A 81 4.80 -6.65 -9.53
C GLU A 81 3.48 -6.01 -9.96
N VAL A 82 3.35 -4.70 -9.77
CA VAL A 82 2.20 -3.93 -10.24
C VAL A 82 2.67 -2.77 -11.10
N SER A 83 1.75 -2.13 -11.81
CA SER A 83 2.08 -0.90 -12.54
C SER A 83 1.11 0.22 -12.23
N ARG A 84 1.58 1.47 -12.20
CA ARG A 84 0.68 2.63 -12.10
C ARG A 84 0.36 3.18 -13.47
N LYS A 85 -0.94 3.32 -13.75
CA LYS A 85 -1.46 3.90 -14.98
C LYS A 85 -2.79 4.60 -14.73
N ASP A 86 -2.93 5.84 -15.20
CA ASP A 86 -4.16 6.63 -15.13
C ASP A 86 -4.78 6.72 -13.72
N GLY A 87 -3.92 6.92 -12.70
CA GLY A 87 -4.34 6.99 -11.29
C GLY A 87 -4.74 5.64 -10.66
N LYS A 88 -4.52 4.53 -11.38
CA LYS A 88 -4.87 3.18 -10.93
C LYS A 88 -3.64 2.31 -10.79
N VAL A 89 -3.70 1.36 -9.85
CA VAL A 89 -2.78 0.23 -9.79
C VAL A 89 -3.32 -0.86 -10.71
N VAL A 90 -2.52 -1.21 -11.72
CA VAL A 90 -2.82 -2.25 -12.70
C VAL A 90 -2.01 -3.49 -12.34
N ILE A 91 -2.73 -4.59 -12.12
CA ILE A 91 -2.19 -5.88 -11.70
C ILE A 91 -2.34 -6.83 -12.88
N ALA A 92 -1.24 -7.45 -13.30
CA ALA A 92 -1.26 -8.41 -14.40
C ALA A 92 -2.00 -9.69 -13.99
N ALA A 93 -2.58 -10.42 -14.94
CA ALA A 93 -3.33 -11.64 -14.68
C ALA A 93 -2.53 -12.70 -13.89
N ALA A 94 -1.23 -12.83 -14.16
CA ALA A 94 -0.35 -13.74 -13.42
C ALA A 94 -0.21 -13.36 -11.94
N GLU A 95 -0.17 -12.06 -11.64
CA GLU A 95 -0.06 -11.54 -10.28
C GLU A 95 -1.42 -11.62 -9.55
N VAL A 96 -2.54 -11.54 -10.27
CA VAL A 96 -3.88 -11.80 -9.71
C VAL A 96 -3.98 -13.23 -9.15
N THR A 97 -3.45 -14.23 -9.85
CA THR A 97 -3.41 -15.61 -9.33
C THR A 97 -2.58 -15.70 -8.04
N LYS A 98 -1.43 -15.00 -7.96
CA LYS A 98 -0.63 -14.94 -6.73
C LYS A 98 -1.39 -14.28 -5.59
N LEU A 99 -2.04 -13.15 -5.83
CA LEU A 99 -2.84 -12.45 -4.82
C LEU A 99 -3.97 -13.32 -4.27
N ARG A 100 -4.68 -14.06 -5.13
CA ARG A 100 -5.73 -15.00 -4.68
C ARG A 100 -5.15 -16.09 -3.79
N SER A 101 -3.98 -16.63 -4.13
CA SER A 101 -3.28 -17.61 -3.29
C SER A 101 -2.88 -16.98 -1.94
N MET A 102 -2.33 -15.76 -1.94
CA MET A 102 -1.97 -15.02 -0.72
C MET A 102 -3.17 -14.78 0.20
N ALA A 103 -4.34 -14.43 -0.36
CA ALA A 103 -5.56 -14.24 0.42
C ALA A 103 -6.03 -15.49 1.17
N THR A 104 -5.65 -16.69 0.70
CA THR A 104 -5.99 -17.97 1.34
C THR A 104 -4.93 -18.46 2.33
N GLN A 105 -3.79 -17.76 2.46
CA GLN A 105 -2.77 -18.14 3.43
C GLN A 105 -3.29 -17.92 4.85
N ASP A 106 -2.87 -18.81 5.75
CA ASP A 106 -3.10 -18.60 7.17
C ASP A 106 -2.25 -17.43 7.65
N THR A 107 -2.93 -16.38 8.12
CA THR A 107 -2.30 -15.16 8.60
C THR A 107 -2.30 -15.06 10.12
N GLY A 108 -2.77 -16.10 10.82
CA GLY A 108 -3.01 -16.08 12.26
C GLY A 108 -4.24 -15.27 12.67
N SER A 109 -4.98 -14.72 11.70
CA SER A 109 -6.25 -14.03 11.94
C SER A 109 -7.40 -15.03 12.14
N PRO A 110 -8.34 -14.77 13.07
CA PRO A 110 -9.52 -15.62 13.25
C PRO A 110 -10.48 -15.54 12.06
N SER A 111 -10.38 -14.53 11.21
CA SER A 111 -11.26 -14.30 10.07
C SER A 111 -10.55 -14.49 8.72
N PRO A 112 -11.26 -14.95 7.66
CA PRO A 112 -10.69 -15.03 6.33
C PRO A 112 -10.33 -13.65 5.78
N THR A 113 -9.19 -13.53 5.09
CA THR A 113 -8.77 -12.28 4.44
C THR A 113 -9.73 -11.92 3.30
N THR A 114 -10.50 -10.85 3.46
CA THR A 114 -11.45 -10.36 2.43
C THR A 114 -10.87 -9.25 1.56
N THR A 115 -9.86 -8.55 2.07
CA THR A 115 -9.20 -7.42 1.41
C THR A 115 -7.69 -7.56 1.56
N LEU A 116 -6.96 -7.39 0.47
CA LEU A 116 -5.50 -7.29 0.47
C LEU A 116 -5.08 -5.82 0.40
N VAL A 117 -3.96 -5.50 1.05
CA VAL A 117 -3.35 -4.17 1.05
C VAL A 117 -2.02 -4.24 0.30
N LEU A 118 -1.88 -3.43 -0.74
CA LEU A 118 -0.62 -3.26 -1.44
C LEU A 118 0.18 -2.15 -0.77
N MET A 119 1.39 -2.47 -0.29
CA MET A 119 2.25 -1.56 0.45
C MET A 119 3.46 -1.15 -0.39
N SER A 120 3.74 0.15 -0.40
CA SER A 120 4.93 0.74 -1.03
C SER A 120 5.51 1.84 -0.15
N GLY A 121 5.98 1.44 1.04
CA GLY A 121 6.30 2.33 2.15
C GLY A 121 5.08 2.81 2.96
N LYS A 122 3.92 2.93 2.31
CA LYS A 122 2.59 3.21 2.90
C LYS A 122 1.51 2.43 2.14
N PRO A 123 0.26 2.36 2.64
CA PRO A 123 -0.84 1.77 1.87
C PRO A 123 -1.01 2.48 0.54
N ALA A 124 -0.95 1.72 -0.55
CA ALA A 124 -1.03 2.25 -1.91
C ALA A 124 -2.29 1.82 -2.66
N ALA A 125 -2.88 0.68 -2.31
CA ALA A 125 -4.18 0.25 -2.80
C ALA A 125 -4.83 -0.75 -1.84
N LEU A 126 -6.17 -0.69 -1.76
CA LEU A 126 -7.01 -1.71 -1.13
C LEU A 126 -7.64 -2.56 -2.22
N VAL A 127 -7.43 -3.87 -2.16
CA VAL A 127 -7.81 -4.83 -3.19
C VAL A 127 -8.80 -5.81 -2.59
N PRO A 128 -10.12 -5.63 -2.82
CA PRO A 128 -11.11 -6.62 -2.43
C PRO A 128 -10.81 -7.93 -3.15
N VAL A 129 -10.79 -9.05 -2.41
CA VAL A 129 -10.51 -10.37 -3.00
C VAL A 129 -11.59 -10.76 -4.01
N THR A 130 -12.81 -10.24 -3.84
CA THR A 130 -13.93 -10.40 -4.78
C THR A 130 -13.66 -9.78 -6.16
N ASP A 131 -12.78 -8.79 -6.24
CA ASP A 131 -12.45 -8.09 -7.48
C ASP A 131 -11.33 -8.80 -8.28
N LEU A 132 -10.72 -9.83 -7.69
CA LEU A 132 -9.66 -10.62 -8.30
C LEU A 132 -10.24 -11.78 -9.09
N VAL A 133 -10.39 -11.62 -10.40
CA VAL A 133 -10.84 -12.70 -11.30
C VAL A 133 -9.64 -13.45 -11.87
N GLU A 134 -9.61 -14.76 -11.66
CA GLU A 134 -8.50 -15.61 -12.12
C GLU A 134 -8.30 -15.52 -13.65
N GLY A 135 -7.04 -15.39 -14.06
CA GLY A 135 -6.68 -15.25 -15.48
C GLY A 135 -6.97 -13.87 -16.09
N GLN A 136 -7.48 -12.91 -15.32
CA GLN A 136 -7.76 -11.56 -15.80
C GLN A 136 -6.89 -10.51 -15.09
N PRO A 137 -6.44 -9.45 -15.78
CA PRO A 137 -5.81 -8.33 -15.11
C PRO A 137 -6.81 -7.54 -14.26
N ALA A 138 -6.37 -7.02 -13.13
CA ALA A 138 -7.17 -6.16 -12.26
C ALA A 138 -6.73 -4.69 -12.35
N LYS A 139 -7.67 -3.76 -12.15
CA LYS A 139 -7.41 -2.32 -12.10
C LYS A 139 -8.04 -1.74 -10.85
N ILE A 140 -7.20 -1.38 -9.89
CA ILE A 140 -7.62 -0.94 -8.57
C ILE A 140 -7.34 0.56 -8.44
N ALA A 141 -8.23 1.30 -7.77
CA ALA A 141 -7.97 2.69 -7.45
C ALA A 141 -6.73 2.78 -6.54
N ALA A 142 -5.79 3.66 -6.89
CA ALA A 142 -4.69 3.96 -6.00
C ALA A 142 -5.15 4.90 -4.87
N LEU A 143 -4.54 4.75 -3.70
CA LEU A 143 -4.67 5.67 -2.56
C LEU A 143 -3.82 6.94 -2.75
#